data_AF-A0A6N7DZ38-F1
#
_entry.id   AF-A0A6N7DZ38-F1
#
_cell.length_a   1.000
_cell.length_b   1.000
_cell.length_c   1.000
_cell.angle_alpha   90.00
_cell.angle_beta   90.00
_cell.angle_gamma   90.00
#
_symmetry.space_group_name_H-M   'P 1'
#
loop_
_entity.id
_entity.type
_entity.pdbx_description
1 polymer ?
#
loop_
_entity_poly.entity_id
_entity_poly.type
_entity_poly.pdbx_seq_one_letter_code
_entity_poly.pdbx_strand_id
1 'polypeptide(L)'
;MKASIVAKVPFHFRGELHEPSAVIDLEDWARRNLDKFADLYGLVAEASGMNPYGYELEVMEVSEMVFESPTGRAVDFYDSENQQFDFDGFRQDWRLELSFQGLNRISEQYLSEPLVKGSEMHQALQAAYQLGQNA
;
A
#
# COMPACT_ATOMS: atom_id res chain seq x y z
N MET A 1 3.40 -10.51 -10.00
CA MET A 1 1.96 -10.21 -9.76
C MET A 1 1.89 -8.88 -9.03
N LYS A 2 0.95 -8.00 -9.37
CA LYS A 2 0.81 -6.69 -8.71
C LYS A 2 0.45 -6.88 -7.23
N ALA A 3 0.97 -6.01 -6.36
CA ALA A 3 0.62 -6.05 -4.95
C ALA A 3 -0.78 -5.49 -4.73
N SER A 4 -1.67 -6.29 -4.15
CA SER A 4 -3.04 -5.87 -3.81
C SER A 4 -3.51 -6.54 -2.53
N ILE A 5 -4.55 -5.99 -1.92
CA ILE A 5 -5.21 -6.56 -0.74
C ILE A 5 -6.70 -6.17 -0.75
N VAL A 6 -7.56 -6.99 -0.16
CA VAL A 6 -8.97 -6.65 0.05
C VAL A 6 -9.09 -5.92 1.38
N ALA A 7 -9.63 -4.70 1.37
CA ALA A 7 -10.09 -4.00 2.57
C ALA A 7 -11.58 -4.24 2.73
N LYS A 8 -12.02 -4.59 3.94
CA LYS A 8 -13.42 -4.90 4.26
C LYS A 8 -13.79 -4.25 5.59
N VAL A 9 -15.02 -3.74 5.68
CA VAL A 9 -15.53 -3.14 6.92
C VAL A 9 -16.82 -3.83 7.32
N PRO A 10 -16.79 -4.87 8.16
CA PRO A 10 -18.00 -5.51 8.65
C PRO A 10 -18.68 -4.65 9.72
N PHE A 11 -19.98 -4.36 9.55
CA PHE A 11 -20.77 -3.64 10.56
C PHE A 11 -22.25 -3.99 10.51
N HIS A 12 -22.95 -3.74 11.62
CA HIS A 12 -24.40 -3.94 11.69
C HIS A 12 -25.14 -2.62 11.54
N PHE A 13 -26.10 -2.58 10.61
CA PHE A 13 -26.96 -1.43 10.39
C PHE A 13 -28.42 -1.88 10.30
N ARG A 14 -29.29 -1.31 11.15
CA ARG A 14 -30.73 -1.64 11.19
C ARG A 14 -31.04 -3.14 11.33
N GLY A 15 -30.16 -3.90 12.00
CA GLY A 15 -30.32 -5.33 12.23
C GLY A 15 -29.80 -6.23 11.10
N GLU A 16 -29.24 -5.64 10.04
CA GLU A 16 -28.60 -6.36 8.95
C GLU A 16 -27.07 -6.27 9.08
N LEU A 17 -26.35 -7.32 8.68
CA LEU A 17 -24.89 -7.31 8.59
C LEU A 17 -24.50 -6.81 7.20
N HIS A 18 -23.64 -5.79 7.17
CA HIS A 18 -23.07 -5.21 5.97
C HIS A 18 -21.58 -5.51 5.95
N GLU A 19 -21.05 -5.91 4.79
CA GLU A 19 -19.62 -6.22 4.61
C GLU A 19 -19.08 -5.58 3.31
N PRO A 20 -19.17 -4.25 3.16
CA PRO A 20 -18.55 -3.57 2.04
C PRO A 20 -17.06 -3.87 1.97
N SER A 21 -16.56 -3.95 0.74
CA SER A 21 -15.16 -4.24 0.50
C SER A 21 -14.67 -3.62 -0.80
N ALA A 22 -13.36 -3.42 -0.87
CA ALA A 22 -12.66 -2.95 -2.05
C ALA A 22 -11.32 -3.66 -2.19
N VAL A 23 -10.92 -3.93 -3.44
CA VAL A 23 -9.56 -4.34 -3.75
C VAL A 23 -8.69 -3.10 -3.84
N ILE A 24 -7.69 -3.02 -2.97
CA ILE A 24 -6.73 -1.92 -2.90
C ILE A 24 -5.51 -2.27 -3.74
N ASP A 25 -5.22 -1.42 -4.71
CA ASP A 25 -3.96 -1.44 -5.45
C ASP A 25 -2.88 -0.74 -4.62
N LEU A 26 -2.02 -1.54 -4.00
CA LEU A 26 -1.07 -1.04 -3.01
C LEU A 26 0.05 -0.19 -3.63
N GLU A 27 0.42 -0.47 -4.88
CA GLU A 27 1.43 0.32 -5.58
C GLU A 27 0.88 1.69 -5.97
N ASP A 28 -0.38 1.75 -6.41
CA ASP A 28 -1.03 3.03 -6.72
C ASP A 28 -1.31 3.84 -5.44
N TRP A 29 -1.77 3.17 -4.38
CA TRP A 29 -1.93 3.76 -3.05
C TRP A 29 -0.61 4.37 -2.54
N ALA A 30 0.50 3.61 -2.60
CA ALA A 30 1.81 4.08 -2.14
C ALA A 30 2.32 5.28 -2.96
N ARG A 31 2.00 5.33 -4.26
CA ARG A 31 2.39 6.44 -5.15
C ARG A 31 1.68 7.75 -4.84
N ARG A 32 0.39 7.69 -4.53
CA ARG A 32 -0.45 8.89 -4.34
C ARG A 32 -0.12 9.65 -3.04
N ASN A 33 0.75 9.09 -2.17
CA ASN A 33 1.05 9.65 -0.85
C ASN A 33 -0.24 9.95 -0.05
N LEU A 34 -1.26 9.11 -0.22
CA LEU A 34 -2.50 9.22 0.52
C LEU A 34 -2.20 9.13 2.02
N ASP A 35 -2.67 10.11 2.78
CA ASP A 35 -2.51 10.20 4.21
C ASP A 35 -3.67 9.44 4.87
N LYS A 36 -3.32 8.38 5.61
CA LYS A 36 -4.18 7.67 6.58
C LYS A 36 -5.25 6.72 6.02
N PHE A 37 -5.71 5.89 6.95
CA PHE A 37 -6.87 4.99 6.89
C PHE A 37 -8.17 5.64 6.39
N ALA A 38 -8.35 6.96 6.56
CA ALA A 38 -9.55 7.67 6.13
C ALA A 38 -9.81 7.53 4.62
N ASP A 39 -8.75 7.50 3.81
CA ASP A 39 -8.87 7.29 2.37
C ASP A 39 -9.31 5.85 2.02
N LEU A 40 -9.04 4.87 2.88
CA LEU A 40 -9.45 3.48 2.66
C LEU A 40 -10.96 3.29 2.90
N TYR A 41 -11.54 3.92 3.92
CA TYR A 41 -13.00 3.92 4.12
C TYR A 41 -13.71 4.57 2.94
N GLY A 42 -13.18 5.69 2.43
CA GLY A 42 -13.70 6.33 1.22
C GLY A 42 -13.69 5.40 0.01
N LEU A 43 -12.60 4.68 -0.23
CA LEU A 43 -12.48 3.70 -1.32
C LEU A 43 -13.48 2.54 -1.17
N VAL A 44 -13.66 2.03 0.06
CA VAL A 44 -14.62 0.95 0.35
C VAL A 44 -16.06 1.42 0.15
N ALA A 45 -16.39 2.64 0.60
CA ALA A 45 -17.71 3.26 0.41
C ALA A 45 -18.03 3.45 -1.08
N GLU A 46 -17.10 4.01 -1.84
CA GLU A 46 -17.25 4.26 -3.28
C GLU A 46 -17.44 2.95 -4.05
N ALA A 47 -16.58 1.95 -3.79
CA ALA A 47 -16.67 0.64 -4.44
C ALA A 47 -17.97 -0.10 -4.14
N SER A 48 -18.55 0.12 -2.96
CA SER A 48 -19.79 -0.50 -2.51
C SER A 48 -21.04 0.31 -2.88
N GLY A 49 -20.89 1.44 -3.56
CA GLY A 49 -22.00 2.31 -3.98
C GLY A 49 -22.76 2.95 -2.83
N MET A 50 -22.09 3.16 -1.68
CA MET A 50 -22.72 3.77 -0.51
C MET A 50 -23.05 5.24 -0.75
N ASN A 51 -24.12 5.71 -0.09
CA ASN A 51 -24.45 7.13 -0.09
C ASN A 51 -23.38 7.92 0.70
N PRO A 52 -22.68 8.88 0.08
CA PRO A 52 -21.59 9.63 0.72
C PRO A 52 -22.04 10.54 1.88
N TYR A 53 -23.34 10.69 2.10
CA TYR A 53 -23.91 11.48 3.20
C TYR A 53 -24.92 10.68 4.04
N GLY A 54 -24.83 9.35 3.99
CA GLY A 54 -25.73 8.46 4.72
C GLY A 54 -25.25 8.14 6.13
N TYR A 55 -26.20 7.92 7.05
CA TYR A 55 -25.90 7.41 8.40
C TYR A 55 -25.19 6.04 8.37
N GLU A 56 -25.37 5.26 7.31
CA GLU A 56 -24.65 4.01 7.07
C GLU A 56 -23.13 4.24 6.92
N LEU A 57 -22.72 5.32 6.25
CA LEU A 57 -21.30 5.69 6.10
C LEU A 57 -20.70 6.06 7.46
N GLU A 58 -21.41 6.84 8.26
CA GLU A 58 -20.96 7.22 9.61
C GLU A 58 -20.73 5.98 10.50
N VAL A 59 -21.60 4.97 10.39
CA VAL A 59 -21.45 3.70 11.12
C VAL A 59 -20.25 2.90 10.59
N MET A 60 -20.04 2.89 9.27
CA MET A 60 -18.89 2.21 8.67
C MET A 60 -17.56 2.86 9.11
N GLU A 61 -17.46 4.20 9.12
CA GLU A 61 -16.24 4.93 9.46
C GLU A 61 -15.77 4.72 10.92
N VAL A 62 -16.68 4.36 11.83
CA VAL A 62 -16.35 4.04 13.23
C VAL A 62 -16.17 2.54 13.47
N SER A 63 -16.46 1.72 12.46
CA SER A 63 -16.30 0.27 12.53
C SER A 63 -14.88 -0.14 12.19
N GLU A 64 -14.46 -1.32 12.63
CA GLU A 64 -13.11 -1.81 12.38
C GLU A 64 -12.96 -2.30 10.93
N MET A 65 -11.93 -1.82 10.24
CA MET A 65 -11.52 -2.33 8.94
C MET A 65 -10.60 -3.52 9.11
N VAL A 66 -10.91 -4.60 8.40
CA VAL A 66 -10.09 -5.81 8.31
C VAL A 66 -9.58 -5.99 6.90
N PHE A 67 -8.46 -6.71 6.78
CA PHE A 67 -7.82 -6.98 5.50
C PHE A 67 -7.76 -8.47 5.21
N GLU A 68 -7.83 -8.85 3.94
CA GLU A 68 -7.72 -10.24 3.51
C GLU A 68 -7.17 -10.38 2.09
N SER A 69 -6.88 -11.62 1.70
CA SER A 69 -6.47 -11.99 0.33
C SER A 69 -5.32 -11.15 -0.25
N PRO A 70 -4.19 -10.98 0.47
CA PRO A 70 -3.04 -10.26 -0.08
C PRO A 70 -2.47 -10.99 -1.30
N THR A 71 -2.01 -10.24 -2.30
CA THR A 71 -1.35 -10.76 -3.50
C THR A 71 0.02 -10.12 -3.72
N GLY A 72 0.90 -10.85 -4.41
CA GLY A 72 2.25 -10.34 -4.70
C GLY A 72 3.03 -10.06 -3.41
N ARG A 73 3.76 -8.94 -3.38
CA ARG A 73 4.56 -8.54 -2.20
C ARG A 73 3.72 -8.15 -0.98
N ALA A 74 2.41 -7.96 -1.13
CA ALA A 74 1.55 -7.63 0.00
C ALA A 74 1.52 -8.75 1.05
N VAL A 75 1.79 -10.00 0.65
CA VAL A 75 1.79 -11.16 1.57
C VAL A 75 2.79 -10.96 2.70
N ASP A 76 3.94 -10.32 2.44
CA ASP A 76 5.01 -10.13 3.42
C ASP A 76 4.66 -9.09 4.51
N PHE A 77 3.59 -8.31 4.30
CA PHE A 77 3.15 -7.23 5.20
C PHE A 77 1.77 -7.50 5.82
N TYR A 78 1.20 -8.69 5.58
CA TYR A 78 -0.11 -9.06 6.07
C TYR A 78 -0.01 -9.97 7.30
N ASP A 79 -0.68 -9.57 8.38
CA ASP A 79 -0.88 -10.39 9.57
C ASP A 79 -2.20 -11.15 9.45
N SER A 80 -2.11 -12.46 9.19
CA SER A 80 -3.28 -13.32 9.04
C SER A 80 -4.02 -13.60 10.34
N GLU A 81 -3.36 -13.50 11.50
CA GLU A 81 -3.98 -13.78 12.80
C GLU A 81 -4.89 -12.62 13.22
N ASN A 82 -4.43 -11.39 12.96
CA ASN A 82 -5.15 -10.17 13.34
C ASN A 82 -5.91 -9.51 12.17
N GLN A 83 -5.77 -10.02 10.94
CA GLN A 83 -6.33 -9.43 9.71
C GLN A 83 -5.89 -7.97 9.51
N GLN A 84 -4.63 -7.67 9.89
CA GLN A 84 -4.04 -6.35 9.80
C GLN A 84 -2.99 -6.28 8.69
N PHE A 85 -2.72 -5.08 8.20
CA PHE A 85 -1.74 -4.83 7.15
C PHE A 85 -0.78 -3.71 7.54
N ASP A 86 0.52 -3.97 7.40
CA ASP A 86 1.58 -2.98 7.62
C ASP A 86 1.76 -2.09 6.39
N PHE A 87 0.94 -1.04 6.31
CA PHE A 87 0.97 -0.05 5.23
C PHE A 87 2.28 0.74 5.18
N ASP A 88 2.87 1.05 6.34
CA ASP A 88 4.11 1.83 6.42
C ASP A 88 5.31 0.99 5.97
N GLY A 89 5.39 -0.26 6.44
CA GLY A 89 6.37 -1.24 5.99
C GLY A 89 6.29 -1.49 4.49
N PHE A 90 5.08 -1.69 3.96
CA PHE A 90 4.88 -1.86 2.51
C PHE A 90 5.33 -0.63 1.73
N ARG A 91 4.95 0.58 2.17
CA ARG A 91 5.34 1.83 1.49
C ARG A 91 6.85 2.00 1.49
N GLN A 92 7.51 1.67 2.59
CA GLN A 92 8.97 1.73 2.68
C GLN A 92 9.65 0.75 1.72
N ASP A 93 9.24 -0.53 1.71
CA ASP A 93 9.79 -1.54 0.78
C ASP A 93 9.54 -1.14 -0.69
N TRP A 94 8.34 -0.65 -1.00
CA TRP A 94 8.00 -0.18 -2.34
C TRP A 94 8.91 0.97 -2.79
N ARG A 95 9.18 1.94 -1.91
CA ARG A 95 10.11 3.05 -2.21
C ARG A 95 11.55 2.58 -2.42
N LEU A 96 12.02 1.61 -1.61
CA LEU A 96 13.35 1.04 -1.77
C LEU A 96 13.50 0.32 -3.10
N GLU A 97 12.49 -0.47 -3.48
CA GLU A 97 12.48 -1.18 -4.76
C GLU A 97 12.43 -0.22 -5.96
N LEU A 98 11.62 0.83 -5.90
CA LEU A 98 11.60 1.87 -6.95
C LEU A 98 12.96 2.58 -7.08
N SER A 99 13.58 2.90 -5.95
CA SER A 99 14.91 3.52 -5.92
C SER A 99 15.94 2.60 -6.57
N PHE A 100 15.94 1.32 -6.20
CA PHE A 100 16.82 0.31 -6.77
C PHE A 100 16.62 0.17 -8.28
N GLN A 101 15.39 0.10 -8.78
CA GLN A 101 15.11 0.02 -10.22
C GLN A 101 15.62 1.25 -10.98
N GLY A 102 15.47 2.44 -10.40
CA GLY A 102 16.03 3.67 -10.94
C GLY A 102 17.55 3.64 -11.01
N LEU A 103 18.21 3.24 -9.92
CA LEU A 103 19.66 3.12 -9.84
C LEU A 103 20.20 2.03 -10.78
N ASN A 104 19.51 0.89 -10.89
CA ASN A 104 19.87 -0.18 -11.81
C ASN A 104 19.85 0.30 -13.26
N ARG A 105 18.83 1.06 -13.66
CA ARG A 105 18.75 1.65 -15.01
C ARG A 105 19.91 2.62 -15.26
N ILE A 106 20.29 3.43 -14.26
CA ILE A 106 21.44 4.33 -14.37
C ILE A 106 22.74 3.52 -14.54
N SER A 107 22.92 2.47 -13.75
CA SER A 107 24.07 1.56 -13.87
C SER A 107 24.15 0.92 -15.25
N GLU A 108 23.05 0.36 -15.76
CA GLU A 108 23.00 -0.24 -17.09
C GLU A 108 23.31 0.78 -18.18
N GLN A 109 22.79 2.01 -18.06
CA GLN A 109 22.98 3.06 -19.06
C GLN A 109 24.40 3.62 -19.11
N TYR A 110 25.02 3.85 -17.95
CA TYR A 110 26.31 4.58 -17.87
C TYR A 110 27.51 3.67 -17.60
N LEU A 111 27.29 2.54 -16.96
CA LEU A 111 28.35 1.57 -16.62
C LEU A 111 28.25 0.30 -17.47
N SER A 112 27.18 0.12 -18.25
CA SER A 112 26.93 -1.08 -19.07
C SER A 112 26.86 -2.38 -18.24
N GLU A 113 26.55 -2.27 -16.95
CA GLU A 113 26.46 -3.40 -16.02
C GLU A 113 25.22 -3.27 -15.13
N PRO A 114 24.51 -4.38 -14.85
CA PRO A 114 23.40 -4.38 -13.91
C PRO A 114 23.91 -4.16 -12.49
N LEU A 115 23.16 -3.37 -11.72
CA LEU A 115 23.45 -3.11 -10.33
C LEU A 115 23.06 -4.32 -9.47
N VAL A 116 24.03 -4.87 -8.75
CA VAL A 116 23.76 -6.00 -7.83
C VAL A 116 23.20 -5.46 -6.51
N LYS A 117 21.99 -5.90 -6.13
CA LYS A 117 21.35 -5.52 -4.85
C LYS A 117 22.25 -5.92 -3.68
N GLY A 118 22.53 -4.96 -2.81
CA GLY A 118 23.40 -5.13 -1.65
C GLY A 118 24.91 -4.95 -1.90
N SER A 119 25.36 -4.79 -3.15
CA SER A 119 26.77 -4.50 -3.47
C SER A 119 27.23 -3.14 -2.95
N GLU A 120 28.55 -2.95 -2.84
CA GLU A 120 29.15 -1.65 -2.47
C GLU A 120 28.71 -0.53 -3.42
N MET A 121 28.64 -0.82 -4.73
CA MET A 121 28.15 0.14 -5.73
C MET A 121 26.68 0.51 -5.48
N HIS A 122 25.83 -0.48 -5.18
CA HIS A 122 24.43 -0.22 -4.83
C HIS A 122 24.32 0.66 -3.59
N GLN A 123 25.09 0.37 -2.53
CA GLN A 123 25.08 1.15 -1.31
C GLN A 123 25.56 2.58 -1.54
N ALA A 124 26.63 2.78 -2.32
CA ALA A 124 27.16 4.10 -2.65
C ALA A 124 26.17 4.95 -3.46
N LEU A 125 25.57 4.37 -4.50
CA LEU A 125 24.56 5.06 -5.31
C LEU A 125 23.29 5.38 -4.50
N GLN A 126 22.85 4.46 -3.65
CA GLN A 126 21.71 4.67 -2.75
C GLN A 126 22.00 5.81 -1.76
N ALA A 127 23.19 5.85 -1.16
CA ALA A 127 23.59 6.92 -0.26
C ALA A 127 23.65 8.29 -0.97
N ALA A 128 24.21 8.34 -2.18
CA ALA A 128 24.25 9.57 -2.98
C ALA A 128 22.84 10.07 -3.34
N TYR A 129 21.93 9.17 -3.72
CA TYR A 129 20.54 9.49 -4.01
C TYR A 129 19.80 10.02 -2.77
N GLN A 130 20.02 9.39 -1.61
CA GLN A 130 19.44 9.83 -0.34
C GLN A 130 19.97 11.21 0.10
N LEU A 131 21.27 11.46 -0.08
CA LEU A 131 21.87 12.77 0.17
C LEU A 131 21.20 13.85 -0.68
N GLY A 132 20.94 13.57 -1.96
CA GLY A 132 20.28 14.52 -2.87
C GLY A 132 18.80 14.78 -2.59
N GLN A 133 18.09 13.88 -1.90
CA GLN A 133 16.71 14.13 -1.44
C GLN A 133 16.62 15.01 -0.20
N ASN A 134 17.69 15.04 0.60
CA ASN A 134 17.77 15.78 1.87
C ASN A 134 18.47 17.14 1.71
N ALA A 135 18.90 17.50 0.51
CA ALA A 135 19.57 18.75 0.16
C ALA A 135 18.58 19.75 -0.45
#